data_AF-V9GDS2-F1
#
_entry.id   AF-V9GDS2-F1
#
_cell.length_a   1.000
_cell.length_b   1.000
_cell.length_c   1.000
_cell.angle_alpha   90.00
_cell.angle_beta   90.00
_cell.angle_gamma   90.00
#
_symmetry.space_group_name_H-M   'P 1'
#
loop_
_entity.id
_entity.type
_entity.pdbx_description
1 polymer ?
#
loop_
_entity_poly.entity_id
_entity_poly.type
_entity_poly.pdbx_seq_one_letter_code
_entity_poly.pdbx_strand_id
1 'polypeptide(L)'
;MQNFPEGVISERNNPGRKMLSSLMRSYLRCFLYSGDPNGKELPDWQRWTNGSRSAEILSLDASEEQAIVQLIQKLTSNDILARMEEDTRFTEEQRIWLKKYLFAGRFFWKD
;
A
#
# COMPACT_ATOMS: atom_id res chain seq x y z
N MET A 1 -7.95 24.31 12.49
CA MET A 1 -8.21 23.73 11.15
C MET A 1 -6.89 23.14 10.69
N GLN A 2 -6.84 21.84 10.41
CA GLN A 2 -5.57 21.13 10.16
C GLN A 2 -5.03 21.55 8.79
N ASN A 3 -3.82 22.12 8.75
CA ASN A 3 -3.19 22.62 7.53
C ASN A 3 -2.63 21.45 6.71
N PHE A 4 -3.41 20.96 5.74
CA PHE A 4 -2.89 20.04 4.74
C PHE A 4 -2.12 20.81 3.65
N PRO A 5 -1.09 20.22 3.03
CA PRO A 5 -0.47 20.79 1.85
C PRO A 5 -1.50 21.11 0.77
N GLU A 6 -1.24 22.15 -0.03
CA GLU A 6 -2.12 22.56 -1.12
C GLU A 6 -2.37 21.40 -2.10
N GLY A 7 -3.62 21.25 -2.54
CA GLY A 7 -4.05 20.19 -3.47
C GLY A 7 -4.32 18.81 -2.83
N VAL A 8 -3.93 18.57 -1.57
CA VAL A 8 -4.21 17.29 -0.88
C VAL A 8 -5.70 17.10 -0.64
N ILE A 9 -6.39 18.16 -0.20
CA ILE A 9 -7.84 18.20 -0.07
C ILE A 9 -8.37 19.28 -1.00
N SER A 10 -9.02 18.86 -2.08
CA SER A 10 -9.67 19.75 -3.04
C SER A 10 -11.04 19.20 -3.45
N GLU A 11 -11.81 20.00 -4.18
CA GLU A 11 -13.04 19.55 -4.82
C GLU A 11 -12.77 18.51 -5.91
N ARG A 12 -11.67 18.66 -6.65
CA ARG A 12 -11.30 17.75 -7.75
C ARG A 12 -11.18 16.29 -7.28
N ASN A 13 -10.53 16.06 -6.15
CA ASN A 13 -10.36 14.72 -5.57
C ASN A 13 -11.40 14.37 -4.49
N ASN A 14 -12.45 15.18 -4.32
CA ASN A 14 -13.54 14.91 -3.37
C ASN A 14 -14.29 13.59 -3.65
N PRO A 15 -14.62 13.24 -4.91
CA PRO A 15 -15.32 11.99 -5.20
C PRO A 15 -14.54 10.76 -4.75
N GLY A 16 -13.27 10.62 -5.16
CA GLY A 16 -12.42 9.49 -4.78
C GLY A 16 -12.22 9.37 -3.26
N ARG A 17 -11.98 10.49 -2.56
CA ARG A 17 -11.88 10.50 -1.08
C ARG A 17 -13.16 10.02 -0.39
N LYS A 18 -14.33 10.44 -0.87
CA LYS A 18 -15.61 10.00 -0.30
C LYS A 18 -15.85 8.51 -0.54
N MET A 19 -15.52 8.01 -1.73
CA MET A 19 -15.61 6.59 -2.04
C MET A 19 -14.68 5.76 -1.15
N LEU A 20 -13.41 6.16 -1.01
CA LEU A 20 -12.45 5.48 -0.13
C LEU A 20 -12.92 5.49 1.33
N SER A 21 -13.40 6.63 1.82
CA SER A 21 -13.94 6.74 3.18
C SER A 21 -15.14 5.82 3.41
N SER A 22 -16.04 5.73 2.42
CA SER A 22 -17.21 4.82 2.47
C SER A 22 -16.78 3.35 2.50
N LEU A 23 -15.79 3.00 1.68
CA LEU A 23 -15.22 1.67 1.61
C LEU A 23 -14.57 1.26 2.94
N MET A 24 -13.70 2.10 3.50
CA MET A 24 -13.05 1.86 4.81
C MET A 24 -14.09 1.66 5.91
N ARG A 25 -15.13 2.50 5.94
CA ARG A 25 -16.23 2.36 6.92
C ARG A 25 -17.02 1.08 6.71
N SER A 26 -17.14 0.58 5.49
CA SER A 26 -17.86 -0.65 5.19
C SER A 26 -17.12 -1.88 5.74
N TYR A 27 -15.80 -1.99 5.51
CA TYR A 27 -14.98 -3.03 6.13
C TYR A 27 -15.04 -2.98 7.66
N LEU A 28 -14.89 -1.80 8.24
CA LEU A 28 -14.94 -1.62 9.70
C LEU A 28 -16.31 -2.01 10.26
N ARG A 29 -17.40 -1.62 9.59
CA ARG A 29 -18.76 -1.98 9.99
C ARG A 29 -18.98 -3.50 9.98
N CYS A 30 -18.57 -4.20 8.92
CA CYS A 30 -18.67 -5.66 8.87
C CYS A 30 -17.88 -6.30 10.02
N PHE A 31 -16.63 -5.88 10.21
CA PHE A 31 -15.78 -6.38 11.27
C PHE A 31 -16.39 -6.17 12.67
N LEU A 32 -16.92 -4.98 12.96
CA LEU A 32 -17.54 -4.69 14.25
C LEU A 32 -18.83 -5.50 14.48
N TYR A 33 -19.54 -5.90 13.42
CA TYR A 33 -20.79 -6.64 13.54
C TYR A 33 -20.60 -8.15 13.69
N SER A 34 -19.69 -8.75 12.92
CA SER A 34 -19.52 -10.22 12.85
C SER A 34 -18.11 -10.73 13.18
N GLY A 35 -17.13 -9.85 13.33
CA GLY A 35 -15.72 -10.21 13.39
C GLY A 35 -15.08 -10.54 12.03
N ASP A 36 -15.86 -10.54 10.94
CA ASP A 36 -15.40 -10.72 9.57
C ASP A 36 -15.49 -9.37 8.83
N PRO A 37 -14.37 -8.78 8.37
CA PRO A 37 -14.40 -7.49 7.68
C PRO A 37 -15.06 -7.56 6.29
N ASN A 38 -15.27 -8.76 5.73
CA ASN A 38 -15.75 -8.93 4.38
C ASN A 38 -17.26 -8.66 4.24
N GLY A 39 -17.68 -8.32 3.02
CA GLY A 39 -19.07 -8.01 2.69
C GLY A 39 -19.37 -8.28 1.22
N LYS A 40 -20.65 -8.41 0.86
CA LYS A 40 -21.09 -8.85 -0.48
C LYS A 40 -20.54 -8.01 -1.65
N GLU A 41 -20.24 -6.73 -1.40
CA GLU A 41 -19.75 -5.77 -2.39
C GLU A 41 -18.32 -5.30 -2.11
N LEU A 42 -17.61 -5.97 -1.20
CA LEU A 42 -16.23 -5.66 -0.86
C LEU A 42 -15.31 -6.71 -1.49
N PRO A 43 -14.16 -6.31 -2.06
CA PRO A 43 -13.09 -7.24 -2.37
C PRO A 43 -12.77 -8.10 -1.14
N ASP A 44 -12.53 -9.39 -1.37
CA ASP A 44 -12.34 -10.33 -0.27
C ASP A 44 -10.97 -10.14 0.38
N TRP A 45 -10.95 -9.76 1.64
CA TRP A 45 -9.74 -9.61 2.44
C TRP A 45 -9.47 -10.90 3.22
N GLN A 46 -8.54 -11.67 2.66
CA GLN A 46 -8.08 -12.94 3.22
C GLN A 46 -7.48 -12.74 4.62
N ARG A 47 -7.81 -13.65 5.52
CA ARG A 47 -7.23 -13.66 6.88
C ARG A 47 -5.73 -13.90 6.79
N TRP A 48 -4.98 -13.09 7.53
CA TRP A 48 -3.53 -13.25 7.63
C TRP A 48 -3.14 -14.61 8.24
N THR A 49 -2.14 -15.28 7.65
CA THR A 49 -1.55 -16.51 8.18
C THR A 49 -0.03 -16.48 8.07
N ASN A 50 0.68 -17.16 8.99
CA ASN A 50 2.14 -17.12 9.06
C ASN A 50 2.89 -17.82 7.89
N GLY A 51 2.17 -18.34 6.88
CA GLY A 51 2.74 -19.15 5.79
C GLY A 51 2.37 -18.71 4.37
N SER A 52 1.40 -17.80 4.21
CA SER A 52 0.94 -17.38 2.88
C SER A 52 1.67 -16.11 2.43
N ARG A 53 2.50 -16.18 1.39
CA ARG A 53 3.02 -14.95 0.74
C ARG A 53 1.97 -14.23 -0.11
N SER A 54 0.80 -14.82 -0.34
CA SER A 54 -0.22 -14.29 -1.22
C SER A 54 -1.18 -13.34 -0.51
N ALA A 55 -1.34 -12.12 -1.03
CA ALA A 55 -2.49 -11.24 -0.81
C ALA A 55 -2.80 -10.92 0.69
N GLU A 56 -1.77 -10.81 1.53
CA GLU A 56 -1.92 -10.58 2.98
C GLU A 56 -2.38 -9.16 3.34
N ILE A 57 -2.06 -8.18 2.50
CA ILE A 57 -2.23 -6.76 2.81
C ILE A 57 -3.34 -6.20 1.93
N LEU A 58 -4.42 -5.72 2.55
CA LEU A 58 -5.42 -4.91 1.89
C LEU A 58 -4.90 -3.47 1.74
N SER A 59 -4.53 -3.09 0.52
CA SER A 59 -4.20 -1.72 0.15
C SER A 59 -5.47 -0.96 -0.21
N LEU A 60 -5.68 0.16 0.49
CA LEU A 60 -6.82 1.06 0.32
C LEU A 60 -6.29 2.43 -0.08
N ASP A 61 -6.60 2.85 -1.30
CA ASP A 61 -6.16 4.12 -1.87
C ASP A 61 -7.28 4.76 -2.70
N ALA A 62 -7.03 5.91 -3.32
CA ALA A 62 -7.97 6.55 -4.23
C ALA A 62 -7.25 7.34 -5.33
N SER A 63 -7.85 7.35 -6.52
CA SER A 63 -7.60 8.43 -7.48
C SER A 63 -8.47 9.64 -7.13
N GLU A 64 -8.47 10.65 -7.99
CA GLU A 64 -9.33 11.82 -7.83
C GLU A 64 -10.83 11.45 -7.89
N GLU A 65 -11.16 10.41 -8.67
CA GLU A 65 -12.54 10.06 -9.00
C GLU A 65 -13.02 8.78 -8.31
N GLN A 66 -12.13 7.82 -8.01
CA GLN A 66 -12.52 6.49 -7.54
C GLN A 66 -11.64 5.98 -6.40
N ALA A 67 -12.23 5.12 -5.55
CA ALA A 67 -11.46 4.31 -4.61
C ALA A 67 -10.71 3.20 -5.37
N ILE A 68 -9.51 2.88 -4.91
CA ILE A 68 -8.65 1.82 -5.42
C ILE A 68 -8.44 0.81 -4.29
N VAL A 69 -8.72 -0.46 -4.58
CA VAL A 69 -8.60 -1.56 -3.62
C VAL A 69 -7.76 -2.64 -4.23
N GLN A 70 -6.70 -3.03 -3.54
CA GLN A 70 -5.78 -4.05 -4.02
C GLN A 70 -5.36 -4.96 -2.88
N LEU A 71 -5.22 -6.25 -3.17
CA LEU A 71 -4.54 -7.17 -2.28
C LEU A 71 -3.09 -7.28 -2.72
N ILE A 72 -2.18 -6.85 -1.86
CA ILE A 72 -0.74 -6.86 -2.14
C ILE A 72 -0.04 -7.87 -1.25
N GLN A 73 1.07 -8.38 -1.77
CA GLN A 73 1.94 -9.29 -1.05
C GLN A 73 2.90 -8.48 -0.18
N LYS A 74 3.22 -9.01 1.00
CA LYS A 74 4.31 -8.46 1.81
C LYS A 74 5.62 -8.70 1.08
N LEU A 75 6.34 -7.62 0.78
CA LEU A 75 7.69 -7.71 0.24
C LEU A 75 8.68 -7.99 1.38
N THR A 76 9.52 -9.01 1.19
CA THR A 76 10.70 -9.23 2.02
C THR A 76 11.85 -8.35 1.55
N SER A 77 12.88 -8.21 2.38
CA SER A 77 14.12 -7.53 2.02
C SER A 77 14.69 -8.06 0.71
N ASN A 78 14.74 -9.38 0.54
CA ASN A 78 15.24 -10.02 -0.67
C ASN A 78 14.40 -9.69 -1.90
N ASP A 79 13.07 -9.62 -1.76
CA ASP A 79 12.18 -9.27 -2.87
C ASP A 79 12.41 -7.82 -3.32
N ILE A 80 12.65 -6.91 -2.37
CA ILE A 80 12.93 -5.50 -2.65
C ILE A 80 14.29 -5.36 -3.36
N LEU A 81 15.31 -6.08 -2.88
CA LEU A 81 16.63 -6.10 -3.49
C LEU A 81 16.57 -6.63 -4.92
N ALA A 82 15.96 -7.80 -5.13
CA ALA A 82 15.84 -8.39 -6.45
C ALA A 82 15.13 -7.45 -7.44
N ARG A 83 14.03 -6.82 -7.01
CA ARG A 83 13.31 -5.86 -7.85
C ARG A 83 14.12 -4.61 -8.18
N MET A 84 15.01 -4.17 -7.29
CA MET A 84 15.93 -3.06 -7.57
C MET A 84 17.01 -3.43 -8.58
N GLU A 85 17.51 -4.67 -8.55
CA GLU A 85 18.46 -5.17 -9.55
C GLU A 85 17.83 -5.26 -10.94
N GLU A 86 16.57 -5.69 -11.02
CA GLU A 86 15.83 -5.85 -12.28
C GLU A 86 15.30 -4.53 -12.86
N ASP A 87 15.27 -3.44 -12.08
CA ASP A 87 14.72 -2.16 -12.52
C ASP A 87 15.65 -1.46 -13.52
N THR A 88 15.24 -1.45 -14.79
CA THR A 88 16.00 -0.91 -15.92
C THR A 88 16.07 0.62 -15.95
N ARG A 89 15.33 1.32 -15.06
CA ARG A 89 15.41 2.79 -14.96
C ARG A 89 16.70 3.28 -14.32
N PHE A 90 17.44 2.39 -13.64
CA PHE A 90 18.71 2.72 -13.00
C PHE A 90 19.90 2.25 -13.84
N THR A 91 20.93 3.10 -13.94
CA THR A 91 22.27 2.64 -14.39
C THR A 91 22.96 1.87 -13.28
N GLU A 92 24.02 1.15 -13.63
CA GLU A 92 24.79 0.39 -12.64
C GLU A 92 25.44 1.29 -11.59
N GLU A 93 25.97 2.45 -11.99
CA GLU A 93 26.55 3.43 -11.07
C GLU A 93 25.49 3.97 -10.09
N GLN A 94 24.27 4.22 -10.57
CA GLN A 94 23.16 4.66 -9.73
C GLN A 94 22.77 3.58 -8.72
N ARG A 95 22.71 2.30 -9.13
CA ARG A 95 22.45 1.19 -8.20
C ARG A 95 23.52 1.11 -7.13
N ILE A 96 24.80 1.14 -7.52
CA ILE A 96 25.93 1.11 -6.57
C ILE A 96 25.85 2.27 -5.59
N TRP A 97 25.54 3.48 -6.08
CA TRP A 97 25.41 4.64 -5.23
C TRP A 97 24.26 4.51 -4.21
N LEU A 98 23.08 4.05 -4.66
CA LEU A 98 21.93 3.81 -3.79
C LEU A 98 22.28 2.81 -2.68
N LYS A 99 22.91 1.68 -3.03
CA LYS A 99 23.34 0.66 -2.06
C LYS A 99 24.34 1.21 -1.05
N LYS A 100 25.35 1.95 -1.52
CA LYS A 100 26.50 2.37 -0.71
C LYS A 100 26.23 3.61 0.15
N TYR A 101 25.35 4.51 -0.27
CA TYR A 101 25.18 5.82 0.38
C TYR A 101 23.77 6.07 0.89
N LEU A 102 22.74 5.62 0.18
CA LEU A 102 21.35 5.85 0.59
C LEU A 102 20.87 4.77 1.57
N PHE A 103 21.12 3.50 1.23
CA PHE A 103 20.60 2.36 1.98
C PHE A 103 21.59 1.79 3.02
N ALA A 104 22.88 2.13 2.94
CA ALA A 104 23.87 1.72 3.93
C ALA A 104 23.41 2.07 5.36
N GLY A 105 23.40 1.07 6.25
CA GLY A 105 22.92 1.19 7.63
C GLY A 105 21.45 1.62 7.81
N ARG A 106 20.61 1.61 6.75
CA ARG A 106 19.19 2.00 6.81
C ARG A 106 18.29 0.86 6.32
N PHE A 107 17.05 0.87 6.82
CA PHE A 107 16.07 -0.18 6.55
C PHE A 107 16.57 -1.57 6.99
N PHE A 108 16.31 -2.59 6.17
CA PHE A 108 16.72 -3.99 6.34
C PHE A 108 18.11 -4.30 5.75
N TRP A 109 18.87 -3.27 5.36
CA TRP A 109 20.23 -3.41 4.85
C TRP A 109 21.18 -3.57 6.03
N LYS A 110 21.72 -4.78 6.22
CA LYS A 110 22.86 -5.00 7.12
C LYS A 110 24.13 -4.90 6.28
N ASP A 111 25.04 -4.03 6.72
CA ASP A 111 26.35 -3.82 6.10
C ASP A 111 27.20 -5.11 6.11
#